data_AF-A0A952WE26-F1
#
_entry.id   AF-A0A952WE26-F1
#
_cell.length_a   1.000
_cell.length_b   1.000
_cell.length_c   1.000
_cell.angle_alpha   90.00
_cell.angle_beta   90.00
_cell.angle_gamma   90.00
#
_symmetry.space_group_name_H-M   'P 1'
#
loop_
_entity.id
_entity.type
_entity.pdbx_description
1 polymer ?
#
loop_
_entity_poly.entity_id
_entity_poly.type
_entity_poly.pdbx_seq_one_letter_code
_entity_poly.pdbx_strand_id
1 'polypeptide(L)' 'MLPTTICTLAASFEGVNLMWIVFGGVFVTAILAKSIKSVVTSNARERSRREIAAYIAEGSMTPEQGERLMRAGNVKEED' A
#
# COMPACT_ATOMS: atom_id res chain seq x y z
N MET A 1 24.96 36.53 9.23
CA MET A 1 25.45 35.33 8.52
C MET A 1 24.32 34.34 8.19
N LEU A 2 23.19 34.84 7.67
CA LEU A 2 22.02 34.03 7.27
C LEU A 2 21.73 33.94 5.74
N PRO A 3 22.26 34.82 4.85
CA PRO A 3 21.83 34.79 3.45
C PRO A 3 22.51 33.68 2.63
N THR A 4 23.67 33.18 3.06
CA THR A 4 24.43 32.17 2.31
C THR A 4 23.73 30.82 2.29
N THR A 5 23.09 30.40 3.39
CA THR A 5 22.41 29.10 3.44
C THR A 5 21.17 29.06 2.54
N ILE A 6 20.44 30.16 2.44
CA ILE A 6 19.27 30.30 1.55
C ILE A 6 19.72 30.39 0.09
N CYS A 7 20.80 31.14 -0.20
CA CYS A 7 21.39 31.19 -1.54
C CYS A 7 21.95 29.85 -2.00
N THR A 8 22.58 29.06 -1.11
CA THR A 8 23.08 27.72 -1.45
C THR A 8 21.95 26.74 -1.75
N LEU A 9 20.83 26.83 -1.03
CA LEU A 9 19.64 26.04 -1.32
C LEU A 9 19.02 26.45 -2.66
N ALA A 10 18.88 27.75 -2.93
CA ALA A 10 18.35 28.26 -4.21
C ALA A 10 19.21 27.88 -5.41
N ALA A 11 20.55 27.97 -5.30
CA ALA A 11 21.49 27.55 -6.34
C ALA A 11 21.44 26.04 -6.60
N SER A 12 21.05 25.23 -5.60
CA SER A 12 20.87 23.79 -5.77
C SER A 12 19.67 23.44 -6.66
N PHE A 13 18.69 24.34 -6.81
CA PHE A 13 17.52 24.14 -7.67
C PHE A 13 17.71 24.62 -9.11
N GLU A 14 18.66 25.51 -9.39
CA GLU A 14 18.92 26.03 -10.75
C GLU A 14 19.39 24.95 -11.73
N GLY A 15 19.96 23.84 -11.24
CA GLY A 15 20.40 22.69 -12.06
C GLY A 15 19.42 21.53 -12.14
N VAL A 16 18.30 21.57 -11.41
CA VAL A 16 17.34 20.45 -11.36
C VAL A 16 16.25 20.69 -12.39
N ASN A 17 16.37 20.02 -13.54
CA ASN A 17 15.33 20.02 -14.56
C ASN A 17 13.97 19.62 -13.96
N LEU A 18 12.90 20.33 -14.33
CA LEU A 18 11.51 20.05 -13.92
C LEU A 18 11.15 18.56 -14.07
N MET A 19 11.69 17.92 -15.11
CA MET A 19 11.60 16.48 -15.35
C MET A 19 12.03 15.65 -14.12
N TRP A 20 13.20 15.90 -13.53
CA TRP A 20 13.70 15.14 -12.37
C TRP A 20 12.84 15.32 -11.12
N ILE A 21 12.26 16.51 -10.91
CA ILE A 21 11.35 16.76 -9.79
C ILE A 21 10.08 15.95 -9.96
N VAL A 22 9.50 15.93 -11.16
CA VAL A 22 8.28 15.17 -11.45
C VAL A 22 8.55 13.66 -11.32
N PHE A 23 9.64 13.15 -11.91
CA PHE A 23 10.00 11.74 -11.80
C PHE A 23 10.27 11.33 -10.35
N GLY A 24 11.02 12.13 -9.59
CA GLY A 24 11.28 11.88 -8.17
C GLY A 24 9.99 11.89 -7.35
N GLY A 25 9.11 12.86 -7.57
CA GLY A 25 7.82 12.95 -6.86
C GLY A 25 6.89 11.77 -7.13
N VAL A 26 6.76 11.36 -8.40
CA VAL A 26 5.95 10.19 -8.79
C VAL A 26 6.55 8.91 -8.20
N PHE A 27 7.88 8.78 -8.19
CA PHE A 27 8.55 7.61 -7.66
C PHE A 27 8.31 7.45 -6.15
N VAL A 28 8.50 8.53 -5.38
CA VAL A 28 8.29 8.52 -3.93
C VAL A 28 6.84 8.23 -3.59
N THR A 29 5.89 8.88 -4.26
CA THR A 29 4.46 8.66 -4.03
C THR A 29 4.04 7.23 -4.39
N ALA A 30 4.57 6.64 -5.46
CA ALA A 30 4.30 5.25 -5.83
C ALA A 30 4.80 4.24 -4.78
N ILE A 31 5.99 4.47 -4.21
CA ILE A 31 6.53 3.62 -3.13
C ILE A 31 5.64 3.70 -1.89
N LEU A 32 5.26 4.92 -1.48
CA LEU A 32 4.39 5.12 -0.33
C LEU A 32 3.03 4.42 -0.53
N ALA A 33 2.43 4.59 -1.70
CA ALA A 33 1.16 3.94 -2.04
C ALA A 33 1.28 2.41 -1.98
N LYS A 34 2.37 1.83 -2.50
CA LYS A 34 2.63 0.38 -2.43
C LYS A 34 2.79 -0.11 -1.00
N SER A 35 3.55 0.60 -0.16
CA SER A 35 3.76 0.23 1.24
C SER A 35 2.45 0.24 2.01
N ILE A 36 1.63 1.29 1.86
CA ILE A 36 0.32 1.39 2.50
C ILE A 36 -0.59 0.24 2.02
N LYS A 37 -0.68 0.03 0.70
CA LYS A 37 -1.47 -1.07 0.12
C LYS A 37 -1.09 -2.42 0.72
N SER A 38 0.21 -2.68 0.87
CA SER A 38 0.71 -3.95 1.43
C SER A 38 0.25 -4.15 2.87
N VAL A 39 0.37 -3.11 3.71
CA VAL A 39 -0.04 -3.17 5.11
C VAL A 39 -1.55 -3.37 5.24
N VAL A 40 -2.34 -2.57 4.50
CA VAL A 40 -3.81 -2.66 4.52
C VAL A 40 -4.28 -4.02 4.05
N THR A 41 -3.69 -4.55 2.97
CA THR A 41 -4.07 -5.86 2.43
C THR A 41 -3.75 -7.00 3.41
N SER A 42 -2.59 -6.94 4.08
CA SER A 42 -2.23 -7.93 5.10
C SER A 42 -3.20 -7.93 6.27
N ASN A 43 -3.52 -6.74 6.80
CA ASN A 43 -4.42 -6.57 7.92
C ASN A 43 -5.86 -6.98 7.56
N ALA A 44 -6.35 -6.57 6.38
CA ALA A 44 -7.66 -6.96 5.88
C ALA A 44 -7.79 -8.48 5.78
N ARG A 45 -6.78 -9.18 5.24
CA ARG A 45 -6.78 -10.65 5.15
C ARG A 45 -6.83 -11.31 6.52
N GLU A 46 -6.09 -10.80 7.50
CA GLU A 46 -6.12 -11.34 8.86
C GLU A 46 -7.48 -11.10 9.52
N ARG A 47 -8.04 -9.91 9.37
CA ARG A 47 -9.37 -9.58 9.86
C ARG A 47 -10.45 -10.48 9.25
N SER A 48 -10.45 -10.66 7.93
CA SER A 48 -11.41 -11.55 7.26
C SER A 48 -11.28 -12.99 7.74
N ARG A 49 -10.07 -13.50 8.01
CA ARG A 49 -9.90 -14.85 8.59
C ARG A 49 -10.51 -14.96 9.99
N ARG A 50 -10.37 -13.93 10.82
CA ARG A 50 -10.98 -13.89 12.17
C ARG A 50 -12.50 -13.80 12.10
N GLU A 51 -13.03 -13.01 11.17
CA GLU A 51 -14.48 -12.89 10.95
C GLU A 51 -15.07 -14.21 10.44
N ILE A 52 -14.44 -14.89 9.49
CA ILE A 52 -14.86 -16.22 9.02
C ILE A 52 -14.89 -17.23 10.19
N ALA A 53 -13.88 -17.23 11.04
CA ALA A 53 -13.86 -18.11 12.21
C ALA A 53 -15.00 -17.80 13.20
N ALA A 54 -15.33 -16.52 13.41
CA ALA A 54 -16.46 -16.11 14.25
C ALA A 54 -17.79 -16.56 13.63
N TYR A 55 -18.00 -16.37 12.33
CA TYR A 55 -19.24 -16.82 11.66
C TYR A 55 -19.44 -18.34 11.70
N ILE A 56 -18.35 -19.10 11.63
CA ILE A 56 -18.40 -20.56 11.82
C ILE A 56 -18.77 -20.91 13.27
N ALA A 57 -18.16 -20.22 14.25
CA ALA A 57 -18.45 -20.44 15.67
C ALA A 57 -19.88 -20.06 16.07
N GLU A 58 -20.42 -19.01 15.45
CA GLU A 58 -21.81 -18.56 15.59
C GLU A 58 -22.81 -19.46 14.82
N GLY A 59 -22.32 -20.31 13.92
CA GLY A 59 -23.14 -21.20 13.10
C GLY A 59 -23.86 -20.51 11.94
N SER A 60 -23.55 -19.24 11.66
CA SER A 60 -24.11 -18.49 10.52
C SER A 60 -23.43 -18.82 9.19
N MET A 61 -22.32 -19.56 9.23
CA MET A 61 -21.58 -20.04 8.06
C MET A 61 -21.08 -21.47 8.30
N THR A 62 -21.17 -22.34 7.28
CA THR A 62 -20.59 -23.68 7.35
C THR A 62 -19.07 -23.66 7.15
N PRO A 63 -18.30 -24.58 7.76
CA PRO A 63 -16.86 -24.68 7.55
C PRO A 63 -16.45 -24.79 6.07
N GLU A 64 -17.24 -25.50 5.26
CA GLU A 64 -17.01 -25.69 3.82
C GLU A 64 -17.18 -24.38 3.05
N GLN A 65 -18.13 -23.53 3.45
CA GLN A 65 -18.29 -22.19 2.89
C GLN A 65 -17.10 -21.29 3.28
N GLY A 66 -16.64 -21.37 4.53
CA GLY A 66 -15.46 -20.65 5.00
C GLY A 66 -14.18 -21.03 4.23
N GLU A 67 -13.97 -22.32 3.99
CA GLU A 67 -12.84 -22.83 3.18
C GLU A 67 -12.86 -22.23 1.76
N ARG A 68 -14.04 -22.20 1.12
CA ARG A 68 -14.21 -21.62 -0.22
C ARG A 68 -13.93 -20.12 -0.25
N LEU A 69 -14.40 -19.36 0.75
CA LEU A 69 -14.12 -17.93 0.86
C LEU A 69 -12.63 -17.64 1.05
N MET A 70 -11.94 -18.45 1.88
CA MET A 70 -10.49 -18.32 2.07
C MET A 70 -9.69 -18.63 0.80
N ARG A 71 -10.21 -19.52 -0.07
CA ARG A 71 -9.62 -19.84 -1.38
C ARG A 71 -9.90 -18.80 -2.46
N ALA A 72 -11.06 -18.15 -2.44
CA ALA A 72 -11.46 -17.19 -3.48
C ALA A 72 -10.50 -16.00 -3.62
N GLY A 73 -9.86 -15.56 -2.52
CA GLY A 73 -8.88 -14.47 -2.54
C GLY A 73 -7.51 -14.80 -3.15
N ASN A 74 -7.29 -16.04 -3.61
CA ASN A 74 -6.04 -16.54 -4.19
C ASN A 74 -6.15 -16.94 -5.67
N VAL A 75 -7.30 -16.69 -6.33
CA VAL A 75 -7.39 -16.91 -7.78
C VAL A 75 -6.47 -15.88 -8.45
N LYS A 76 -5.32 -16.33 -8.94
CA LYS A 76 -4.51 -15.55 -9.87
C LYS A 76 -5.40 -15.30 -11.09
N GLU A 77 -5.73 -14.05 -11.36
CA GLU A 77 -6.12 -13.64 -12.71
C GLU A 77 -4.90 -13.94 -13.58
N GLU A 78 -5.01 -15.00 -14.38
CA GLU A 78 -4.09 -15.30 -15.48
C GLU A 78 -4.43 -14.32 -16.60
N ASP A 79 -3.79 -13.14 -16.58
CA ASP A 79 -3.70 -12.21 -17.71
C ASP A 79 -2.36 -12.38 -18.44
#